data_AF-A0A817B2L4-F1
#
_entry.id   AF-A0A817B2L4-F1
#
_cell.length_a   1.000
_cell.length_b   1.000
_cell.length_c   1.000
_cell.angle_alpha   90.00
_cell.angle_beta   90.00
_cell.angle_gamma   90.00
#
_symmetry.space_group_name_H-M   'P 1'
#
loop_
_entity.id
_entity.type
_entity.pdbx_description
1 polymer ?
#
loop_
_entity_poly.entity_id
_entity_poly.type
_entity_poly.pdbx_seq_one_letter_code
_entity_poly.pdbx_strand_id
1 'polypeptide(L)' 'RSSDDPSSGEFTYGVEHRILPHDACGLYNKCGPNGICDTSRSRICGCIHGFKPRDQEAWGFQDWTGGCMRKTKLNCSGDG' A
#
# COMPACT_ATOMS: atom_id res chain seq x y z
N ARG A 1 37.18 -26.64 -33.14
CA ARG A 1 37.52 -25.96 -31.87
C ARG A 1 36.29 -25.15 -31.51
N SER A 2 35.36 -25.79 -30.81
CA SER A 2 34.08 -25.24 -30.40
C SER A 2 34.31 -24.05 -29.49
N SER A 3 33.60 -22.95 -29.75
CA SER A 3 33.57 -21.78 -28.87
C SER A 3 32.36 -21.82 -27.91
N ASP A 4 31.69 -22.96 -27.83
CA ASP A 4 30.65 -23.22 -26.84
C ASP A 4 31.32 -23.71 -25.54
N ASP A 5 31.82 -22.76 -24.75
CA ASP A 5 32.19 -23.00 -23.36
C ASP A 5 30.97 -22.70 -22.44
N PRO A 6 30.33 -23.71 -21.82
CA PRO A 6 29.20 -23.51 -20.93
C PRO A 6 29.61 -23.26 -19.47
N SER A 7 30.89 -23.07 -19.16
CA SER A 7 31.38 -23.09 -17.76
C SER A 7 31.31 -21.77 -16.99
N SER A 8 30.45 -20.83 -17.37
CA SER A 8 30.03 -19.73 -16.48
C SER A 8 28.52 -19.74 -16.25
N GLY A 9 27.95 -20.93 -16.17
CA GLY A 9 26.53 -21.14 -15.88
C GLY A 9 26.11 -20.50 -14.56
N GLU A 10 25.57 -19.28 -14.66
CA GLU A 10 24.40 -18.90 -13.89
C GLU A 10 23.32 -18.54 -14.91
N PHE A 11 22.40 -19.48 -15.14
CA PHE A 11 21.17 -19.22 -15.87
C PHE A 11 20.33 -18.23 -15.04
N THR A 12 20.62 -16.94 -15.15
CA THR A 12 19.65 -15.93 -14.72
C THR A 12 18.68 -15.76 -15.89
N TYR A 13 17.59 -16.53 -15.87
CA TYR A 13 16.36 -16.13 -16.56
C TYR A 13 16.19 -14.62 -16.29
N GLY A 14 16.01 -13.78 -17.31
CA GLY A 14 16.00 -12.31 -17.14
C GLY A 14 14.87 -11.83 -16.22
N VAL A 15 15.12 -11.85 -14.92
CA VAL A 15 14.22 -11.35 -13.89
C VAL A 15 14.79 -10.03 -13.41
N GLU A 16 14.21 -8.93 -13.89
CA GLU A 16 14.01 -7.77 -13.01
C GLU A 16 13.20 -8.29 -11.80
N HIS A 17 13.91 -8.83 -10.82
CA HIS A 17 13.34 -9.25 -9.56
C HIS A 17 12.94 -7.98 -8.83
N ARG A 18 11.71 -7.53 -9.09
CA ARG A 18 11.11 -6.42 -8.39
C ARG A 18 10.71 -6.86 -6.98
N ILE A 19 11.70 -7.04 -6.12
CA ILE A 19 11.54 -7.42 -4.71
C ILE A 19 11.09 -6.20 -3.86
N LEU A 20 11.13 -5.00 -4.46
CA LEU A 20 10.76 -3.74 -3.82
C LEU A 20 9.37 -3.29 -4.28
N PRO A 21 8.56 -2.67 -3.40
CA PRO A 21 7.26 -2.15 -3.77
C PRO A 21 7.37 -1.19 -4.95
N HIS A 22 6.54 -1.41 -5.98
CA HIS A 22 6.56 -0.64 -7.23
C HIS A 22 6.39 0.86 -6.99
N ASP A 23 5.60 1.18 -5.98
CA ASP A 23 5.16 2.52 -5.67
C ASP A 23 4.97 2.68 -4.15
N ALA A 24 4.52 3.86 -3.75
CA ALA A 24 4.26 4.16 -2.35
C ALA A 24 3.22 3.23 -1.70
N CYS A 25 2.31 2.64 -2.48
CA CYS A 25 1.24 1.78 -2.00
C CYS A 25 1.63 0.30 -1.87
N GLY A 26 2.71 -0.13 -2.53
CA GLY A 26 3.28 -1.45 -2.30
C GLY A 26 3.89 -1.62 -0.90
N LEU A 27 4.13 -0.53 -0.17
CA LEU A 27 4.57 -0.57 1.22
C LEU A 27 3.43 -1.04 2.12
N TYR A 28 3.66 -2.13 2.86
CA TYR A 28 2.69 -2.67 3.80
C TYR A 28 2.22 -1.59 4.79
N ASN A 29 0.90 -1.50 4.97
CA ASN A 29 0.24 -0.60 5.93
C ASN A 29 0.56 0.91 5.72
N LYS A 30 0.82 1.33 4.47
CA LYS A 30 1.14 2.74 4.13
C LYS A 30 0.12 3.77 4.66
N CYS A 31 -1.17 3.44 4.63
CA CYS A 31 -2.27 4.37 4.96
C CYS A 31 -2.93 4.11 6.32
N GLY A 32 -2.38 3.20 7.12
CA GLY A 32 -2.93 2.80 8.40
C GLY A 32 -4.28 2.07 8.31
N PRO A 33 -4.90 1.76 9.47
CA PRO A 33 -6.15 1.01 9.53
C PRO A 33 -7.30 1.69 8.79
N ASN A 34 -8.10 0.93 8.03
CA ASN A 34 -9.26 1.42 7.26
C ASN A 34 -8.91 2.52 6.23
N GLY A 35 -7.64 2.66 5.88
CA GLY A 35 -7.15 3.52 4.80
C GLY A 35 -7.05 2.77 3.48
N ILE A 36 -7.30 3.47 2.37
CA ILE A 36 -7.07 3.01 1.01
C ILE A 36 -5.87 3.77 0.45
N CYS A 37 -4.92 3.04 -0.10
CA CYS A 37 -3.79 3.61 -0.83
C CYS A 37 -4.08 3.66 -2.33
N ASP A 38 -3.94 4.84 -2.92
CA ASP A 38 -4.21 5.12 -4.32
C ASP A 38 -3.23 6.18 -4.83
N THR A 39 -2.25 5.73 -5.63
CA THR A 39 -1.20 6.59 -6.20
C THR A 39 -1.71 7.58 -7.24
N SER A 40 -2.95 7.44 -7.73
CA SER A 40 -3.57 8.38 -8.66
C SER A 40 -4.13 9.64 -7.97
N ARG A 41 -4.22 9.64 -6.64
CA ARG A 41 -4.77 10.76 -5.85
C ARG A 41 -3.69 11.74 -5.41
N SER A 42 -4.09 13.01 -5.26
CA SER A 42 -3.20 14.06 -4.72
C SER A 42 -2.70 13.77 -3.31
N ARG A 43 -3.57 13.17 -2.47
CA ARG A 43 -3.18 12.51 -1.22
C ARG A 43 -3.29 11.01 -1.45
N ILE A 44 -2.15 10.32 -1.43
CA ILE A 44 -2.09 8.88 -1.74
C ILE A 44 -2.91 8.02 -0.78
N CYS A 45 -3.23 8.53 0.41
CA CYS A 45 -4.10 7.85 1.37
C CYS A 45 -5.44 8.55 1.51
N GLY A 46 -6.51 7.76 1.40
CA GLY A 46 -7.88 8.16 1.70
C GLY A 46 -8.53 7.20 2.68
N CYS A 47 -9.65 7.59 3.28
CA CYS A 47 -10.46 6.69 4.10
C CYS A 47 -11.48 5.93 3.25
N ILE A 48 -11.78 4.69 3.63
CA ILE A 48 -12.92 3.93 3.09
C ILE A 48 -14.20 4.77 3.22
N HIS A 49 -15.14 4.60 2.30
CA HIS A 49 -16.44 5.27 2.39
C HIS A 49 -17.11 4.99 3.76
N GLY A 50 -17.66 6.02 4.40
CA GLY A 50 -18.20 5.92 5.76
C GLY A 50 -17.16 6.07 6.88
N PHE A 51 -15.88 6.26 6.56
CA PHE A 51 -14.81 6.52 7.54
C PHE A 51 -14.25 7.95 7.39
N LYS A 52 -13.62 8.44 8.48
CA LYS A 52 -12.92 9.72 8.55
C LYS A 52 -11.55 9.54 9.20
N PRO A 53 -10.59 10.46 9.00
CA PRO A 53 -9.31 10.43 9.70
C PRO A 53 -9.52 10.33 11.21
N ARG A 54 -8.72 9.50 11.89
CA ARG A 54 -8.74 9.42 13.36
C ARG A 54 -8.19 10.70 13.98
N ASP A 55 -7.10 11.21 13.41
CA ASP A 55 -6.47 12.47 13.77
C ASP A 55 -6.45 13.35 12.52
N GLN A 56 -7.18 14.46 12.55
CA GLN A 56 -7.34 15.35 11.40
C GLN A 56 -6.12 16.25 11.18
N GLU A 57 -5.38 16.56 12.24
CA GLU A 57 -4.18 17.38 12.21
C GLU A 57 -3.02 16.58 11.61
N ALA A 58 -2.78 15.37 12.13
CA ALA A 58 -1.81 14.43 11.56
C ALA A 58 -2.08 14.16 10.07
N TRP A 59 -3.36 13.95 9.71
CA TRP A 59 -3.77 13.77 8.31
C TRP A 59 -3.49 15.00 7.42
N GLY A 60 -3.51 16.20 8.02
CA GLY A 60 -3.11 17.45 7.38
C GLY A 60 -1.62 17.48 7.05
N PHE A 61 -0.80 16.91 7.93
CA PHE A 61 0.65 16.73 7.75
C PHE A 61 1.04 15.47 6.98
N GLN A 62 0.07 14.76 6.38
CA GLN A 62 0.27 13.51 5.64
C GLN A 62 0.80 12.35 6.51
N ASP A 63 0.58 12.43 7.83
CA ASP A 63 0.73 11.30 8.72
C ASP A 63 -0.58 10.50 8.75
N TRP A 64 -0.55 9.35 8.07
CA TRP A 64 -1.69 8.43 7.96
C TRP A 64 -1.59 7.23 8.92
N THR A 65 -0.57 7.19 9.78
CA THR A 65 -0.31 6.04 10.67
C THR A 65 -1.50 5.75 11.59
N GLY A 66 -2.20 6.80 12.02
CA GLY A 66 -3.43 6.69 12.82
C GLY A 66 -4.64 6.12 12.06
N GLY A 67 -4.59 6.06 10.73
CA GLY A 67 -5.66 5.54 9.88
C GLY A 67 -7.00 6.25 10.06
N CYS A 68 -8.07 5.51 9.78
CA CYS A 68 -9.43 6.03 9.76
C CYS A 68 -10.34 5.33 10.78
N MET A 69 -11.35 6.06 11.25
CA MET A 69 -12.41 5.58 12.13
C MET A 69 -13.79 5.76 11.47
N ARG A 70 -14.77 4.94 11.84
CA ARG A 70 -16.14 5.06 11.33
C ARG A 70 -16.71 6.44 11.68
N LYS A 71 -17.41 7.05 10.71
CA LYS A 71 -18.18 8.29 10.94
C LYS A 71 -19.36 8.04 11.88
N THR A 72 -20.00 6.89 11.73
CA THR A 72 -21.19 6.48 12.49
C THR A 72 -20.88 5.24 13.31
N LYS A 73 -21.37 5.19 14.56
CA LYS A 73 -21.29 3.98 15.38
C LYS A 73 -22.17 2.89 14.77
N LEU A 74 -21.68 1.65 14.81
CA LEU A 74 -22.46 0.51 14.36
C LEU A 74 -23.62 0.23 15.31
N ASN A 75 -24.76 -0.13 14.75
CA ASN A 75 -25.86 -0.80 15.42
C ASN A 75 -25.88 -2.28 15.02
N CYS A 76 -25.55 -3.15 15.99
CA CYS A 76 -25.44 -4.60 15.78
C CYS A 76 -26.72 -5.21 15.17
N SER A 77 -27.89 -4.63 15.47
CA SER A 77 -29.18 -5.16 15.03
C SER A 77 -29.59 -4.78 13.60
N GLY A 78 -28.87 -3.87 12.92
CA GLY A 78 -29.31 -3.35 11.62
C GLY A 78 -28.20 -3.05 10.60
N ASP A 79 -26.94 -3.05 11.01
CA ASP A 79 -25.79 -2.67 10.17
C ASP A 79 -24.88 -3.87 9.81
N GLY A 80 -25.38 -5.10 9.98
CA GLY A 80 -24.68 -6.37 9.73
C GLY A 80 -24.80 -6.84 8.30
#